data_AF-A0A9W7B7J3-F1
#
_entry.id   AF-A0A9W7B7J3-F1
#
_cell.length_a   1.000
_cell.length_b   1.000
_cell.length_c   1.000
_cell.angle_alpha   90.00
_cell.angle_beta   90.00
_cell.angle_gamma   90.00
#
_symmetry.space_group_name_H-M   'P 1'
#
loop_
_entity.id
_entity.type
_entity.pdbx_description
1 polymer ?
#
loop_
_entity_poly.entity_id
_entity_poly.type
_entity_poly.pdbx_seq_one_letter_code
_entity_poly.pdbx_strand_id
1 'polypeptide(L)'
;MVDTLVAIRWLDKKWHKVVEKKLTEVGDRACALASILVAVDIPEGITIIGDYSFNYCSSLKEIKFPKSLTAVGVRSFDSCYNLEEVDLLHTNVQELGDYAFFGCTSLREMKVPDSLQKFGERVFANCSKLVPSDIDISWGNDASAVVAYLRSIQ
;
A
#
# COMPACT_ATOMS: atom_id res chain seq x y z
N MET A 1 -21.57 11.18 -14.53
CA MET A 1 -21.02 12.27 -13.70
C MET A 1 -19.85 11.65 -12.96
N VAL A 2 -18.68 11.58 -13.60
CA VAL A 2 -17.46 11.01 -13.01
C VAL A 2 -16.65 12.17 -12.51
N ASP A 3 -16.61 12.31 -11.18
CA ASP A 3 -15.96 13.43 -10.53
C ASP A 3 -14.52 13.57 -10.99
N THR A 4 -14.23 14.78 -11.42
CA THR A 4 -13.05 15.16 -12.17
C THR A 4 -11.91 15.42 -11.20
N LEU A 5 -11.34 14.36 -10.65
CA LEU A 5 -10.01 14.36 -10.04
C LEU A 5 -9.02 13.69 -11.00
N VAL A 6 -7.86 14.32 -11.12
CA VAL A 6 -6.85 14.04 -12.15
C VAL A 6 -6.32 12.61 -11.98
N ALA A 7 -6.53 11.75 -12.99
CA ALA A 7 -6.05 10.36 -12.96
C ALA A 7 -4.60 10.25 -13.47
N ILE A 8 -3.68 9.75 -12.64
CA ILE A 8 -2.47 9.08 -13.16
C ILE A 8 -2.87 7.66 -13.46
N ARG A 9 -2.71 7.22 -14.70
CA ARG A 9 -2.87 5.81 -15.08
C ARG A 9 -1.55 5.25 -15.55
N TRP A 10 -1.26 4.03 -15.11
CA TRP A 10 -0.13 3.28 -15.62
C TRP A 10 -0.46 2.80 -17.04
N LEU A 11 0.31 3.24 -18.03
CA LEU A 11 0.21 2.79 -19.42
C LEU A 11 1.62 2.56 -19.97
N ASP A 12 1.82 1.53 -20.78
CA ASP A 12 3.10 1.26 -21.46
C ASP A 12 4.32 1.24 -20.51
N LYS A 13 4.15 0.66 -19.30
CA LYS A 13 5.19 0.58 -18.26
C LYS A 13 5.70 1.94 -17.76
N LYS A 14 4.90 3.00 -17.90
CA LYS A 14 5.23 4.33 -17.36
C LYS A 14 3.96 5.08 -16.92
N TRP A 15 4.11 5.92 -15.90
CA TRP A 15 3.04 6.82 -15.50
C TRP A 15 2.82 7.90 -16.55
N HIS A 16 1.58 8.05 -17.00
CA HIS A 16 1.21 9.18 -17.86
C HIS A 16 0.47 10.22 -17.01
N LYS A 17 1.07 11.41 -16.92
CA LYS A 17 0.43 12.59 -16.32
C LYS A 17 -0.60 13.14 -17.30
N VAL A 18 -1.88 13.09 -16.95
CA VAL A 18 -2.98 13.49 -17.85
C VAL A 18 -3.37 14.98 -17.68
N VAL A 19 -3.03 15.64 -16.57
CA VAL A 19 -3.31 17.08 -16.33
C VAL A 19 -2.21 17.74 -15.46
N GLU A 20 -1.96 19.05 -15.63
CA GLU A 20 -0.92 19.84 -14.97
C GLU A 20 -1.12 20.16 -13.47
N LYS A 21 -2.26 19.80 -12.85
CA LYS A 21 -2.40 20.00 -11.39
C LYS A 21 -1.39 19.13 -10.63
N LYS A 22 -0.88 19.66 -9.51
CA LYS A 22 -0.05 18.91 -8.57
C LYS A 22 -0.88 17.72 -8.08
N LEU A 23 -0.49 16.53 -8.52
CA LEU A 23 -1.14 15.29 -8.17
C LEU A 23 -0.77 14.94 -6.73
N THR A 24 -1.78 14.76 -5.88
CA THR A 24 -1.61 14.40 -4.47
C THR A 24 -2.15 13.00 -4.16
N GLU A 25 -2.71 12.30 -5.13
CA GLU A 25 -3.41 11.04 -4.88
C GLU A 25 -3.32 10.08 -6.08
N VAL A 26 -3.16 8.79 -5.78
CA VAL A 26 -3.51 7.70 -6.70
C VAL A 26 -4.97 7.39 -6.46
N GLY A 27 -5.84 7.73 -7.41
CA GLY A 27 -7.28 7.59 -7.21
C GLY A 27 -7.75 6.15 -7.00
N ASP A 28 -8.97 6.04 -6.50
CA ASP A 28 -9.63 4.75 -6.30
C ASP A 28 -9.62 3.89 -7.56
N ARG A 29 -9.35 2.59 -7.40
CA ARG A 29 -9.32 1.58 -8.47
C ARG A 29 -8.40 1.93 -9.66
N ALA A 30 -7.45 2.86 -9.51
CA ALA A 30 -6.64 3.38 -10.62
C ALA A 30 -5.96 2.29 -11.48
N CYS A 31 -5.51 1.21 -10.85
CA CYS A 31 -4.88 0.04 -11.45
C CYS A 31 -5.53 -1.27 -10.97
N ALA A 32 -6.80 -1.24 -10.56
CA ALA A 32 -7.52 -2.43 -10.13
C ALA A 32 -7.49 -3.53 -11.22
N LEU A 33 -7.30 -4.79 -10.81
CA LEU A 33 -7.26 -5.98 -11.67
C LEU A 33 -6.14 -5.99 -12.72
N ALA A 34 -5.14 -5.10 -12.62
CA ALA A 34 -4.03 -5.02 -13.57
C ALA A 34 -3.05 -6.19 -13.38
N SER A 35 -3.44 -7.39 -13.82
CA SER A 35 -2.67 -8.63 -13.68
C SER A 35 -1.34 -8.66 -14.44
N ILE A 36 -1.07 -7.69 -15.31
CA ILE A 36 0.21 -7.54 -16.02
C ILE A 36 1.21 -6.65 -15.28
N LEU A 37 0.77 -5.91 -14.27
CA LEU A 37 1.59 -4.94 -13.57
C LEU A 37 2.61 -5.69 -12.70
N VAL A 38 3.90 -5.48 -12.93
CA VAL A 38 4.98 -6.18 -12.22
C VAL A 38 5.68 -5.30 -11.21
N ALA A 39 5.84 -4.02 -11.53
CA ALA A 39 6.50 -3.04 -10.66
C ALA A 39 5.79 -1.69 -10.78
N VAL A 40 5.75 -0.96 -9.68
CA VAL A 40 5.13 0.37 -9.59
C VAL A 40 6.08 1.33 -8.88
N ASP A 41 6.27 2.51 -9.48
CA ASP A 41 7.04 3.59 -8.86
C ASP A 41 6.11 4.79 -8.63
N ILE A 42 5.59 4.97 -7.40
CA ILE A 42 4.63 6.02 -7.10
C ILE A 42 5.36 7.38 -7.04
N PRO A 43 4.97 8.38 -7.87
CA PRO A 43 5.68 9.64 -7.94
C PRO A 43 5.68 10.46 -6.64
N GLU A 44 6.76 11.22 -6.42
CA GLU A 44 6.82 12.21 -5.34
C GLU A 44 5.70 13.24 -5.43
N GLY A 45 5.18 13.66 -4.28
CA GLY A 45 4.04 14.57 -4.15
C GLY A 45 2.70 13.87 -3.96
N ILE A 46 2.61 12.56 -4.22
CA ILE A 46 1.46 11.74 -3.85
C ILE A 46 1.43 11.57 -2.33
N THR A 47 0.31 11.92 -1.72
CA THR A 47 0.04 11.82 -0.29
C THR A 47 -0.92 10.66 0.03
N ILE A 48 -1.76 10.24 -0.92
CA ILE A 48 -2.77 9.20 -0.68
C ILE A 48 -2.72 8.14 -1.78
N ILE A 49 -2.81 6.87 -1.39
CA ILE A 49 -3.19 5.77 -2.28
C ILE A 49 -4.64 5.42 -1.95
N GLY A 50 -5.54 5.62 -2.91
CA GLY A 50 -6.98 5.44 -2.75
C GLY A 50 -7.41 4.00 -2.57
N ASP A 51 -8.72 3.84 -2.41
CA ASP A 51 -9.32 2.55 -2.15
C ASP A 51 -9.25 1.66 -3.39
N TYR A 52 -8.89 0.40 -3.19
CA TYR A 52 -8.77 -0.60 -4.25
C TYR A 52 -7.77 -0.23 -5.37
N SER A 53 -6.90 0.77 -5.19
CA SER A 53 -6.08 1.32 -6.29
C SER A 53 -5.23 0.29 -7.04
N PHE A 54 -4.76 -0.76 -6.37
CA PHE A 54 -3.97 -1.86 -6.95
C PHE A 54 -4.54 -3.24 -6.61
N ASN A 55 -5.83 -3.36 -6.24
CA ASN A 55 -6.37 -4.64 -5.86
C ASN A 55 -6.35 -5.65 -7.02
N TYR A 56 -6.08 -6.92 -6.72
CA TYR A 56 -5.88 -8.01 -7.68
C TYR A 56 -4.80 -7.76 -8.75
N CYS A 57 -3.80 -6.91 -8.47
CA CYS A 57 -2.57 -6.86 -9.26
C CYS A 57 -1.70 -8.10 -9.00
N SER A 58 -2.15 -9.27 -9.44
CA SER A 58 -1.56 -10.57 -9.06
C SER A 58 -0.09 -10.76 -9.47
N SER A 59 0.40 -9.99 -10.45
CA SER A 59 1.81 -10.04 -10.88
C SER A 59 2.69 -8.99 -10.24
N LEU A 60 2.13 -8.08 -9.43
CA LEU A 60 2.88 -7.00 -8.80
C LEU A 60 3.87 -7.60 -7.80
N LYS A 61 5.15 -7.30 -7.97
CA LYS A 61 6.25 -7.79 -7.13
C LYS A 61 6.91 -6.68 -6.32
N GLU A 62 7.04 -5.50 -6.93
CA GLU A 62 7.77 -4.37 -6.38
C GLU A 62 6.90 -3.12 -6.42
N ILE A 63 6.90 -2.36 -5.32
CA ILE A 63 6.31 -1.03 -5.28
C ILE A 63 7.24 -0.08 -4.52
N LYS A 64 7.45 1.12 -5.09
CA LYS A 64 8.15 2.22 -4.45
C LYS A 64 7.17 3.30 -4.04
N PHE A 65 7.28 3.76 -2.81
CA PHE A 65 6.42 4.78 -2.24
C PHE A 65 7.18 6.10 -2.07
N PRO A 66 6.51 7.25 -2.30
CA PRO A 66 7.13 8.54 -2.11
C PRO A 66 7.18 8.90 -0.63
N LYS A 67 8.11 9.77 -0.26
CA LYS A 67 8.22 10.26 1.13
C LYS A 67 6.96 11.01 1.57
N SER A 68 6.27 11.65 0.64
CA SER A 68 5.04 12.39 0.91
C SER A 68 3.82 11.54 1.25
N LEU A 69 3.88 10.21 1.09
CA LEU A 69 2.73 9.33 1.33
C LEU A 69 2.33 9.37 2.81
N THR A 70 1.04 9.63 3.08
CA THR A 70 0.45 9.72 4.41
C THR A 70 -0.64 8.69 4.69
N ALA A 71 -1.25 8.10 3.66
CA ALA A 71 -2.32 7.12 3.83
C ALA A 71 -2.36 6.08 2.70
N VAL A 72 -2.70 4.85 3.07
CA VAL A 72 -3.02 3.75 2.15
C VAL A 72 -4.46 3.31 2.42
N GLY A 73 -5.30 3.38 1.40
CA GLY A 73 -6.74 3.15 1.50
C GLY A 73 -7.16 1.68 1.71
N VAL A 74 -8.46 1.49 1.73
CA VAL A 74 -9.12 0.20 1.92
C VAL A 74 -8.81 -0.70 0.72
N ARG A 75 -8.34 -1.92 0.99
CA ARG A 75 -8.02 -2.93 -0.03
C ARG A 75 -7.05 -2.46 -1.13
N SER A 76 -6.25 -1.42 -0.90
CA SER A 76 -5.42 -0.84 -1.96
C SER A 76 -4.48 -1.85 -2.62
N PHE A 77 -3.99 -2.86 -1.89
CA PHE A 77 -3.14 -3.95 -2.39
C PHE A 77 -3.73 -5.34 -2.11
N ASP A 78 -5.06 -5.44 -1.91
CA ASP A 78 -5.75 -6.72 -1.72
C ASP A 78 -5.44 -7.68 -2.87
N SER A 79 -5.08 -8.92 -2.53
CA SER A 79 -4.84 -10.02 -3.46
C SER A 79 -3.71 -9.77 -4.47
N CYS A 80 -2.71 -8.97 -4.09
CA CYS A 80 -1.42 -8.87 -4.79
C CYS A 80 -0.53 -10.08 -4.47
N TYR A 81 -0.88 -11.26 -5.00
CA TYR A 81 -0.30 -12.55 -4.61
C TYR A 81 1.22 -12.67 -4.73
N ASN A 82 1.84 -11.91 -5.64
CA ASN A 82 3.28 -11.91 -5.89
C ASN A 82 4.02 -10.75 -5.22
N LEU A 83 3.33 -9.89 -4.45
CA LEU A 83 3.98 -8.80 -3.74
C LEU A 83 4.79 -9.41 -2.60
N GLU A 84 6.11 -9.21 -2.63
CA GLU A 84 7.04 -9.91 -1.75
C GLU A 84 7.49 -9.05 -0.57
N GLU A 85 7.72 -7.76 -0.82
CA GLU A 85 8.26 -6.82 0.14
C GLU A 85 7.53 -5.48 0.01
N VAL A 86 7.24 -4.86 1.16
CA VAL A 86 6.64 -3.53 1.22
C VAL A 86 7.49 -2.68 2.16
N ASP A 87 8.11 -1.64 1.61
CA ASP A 87 8.95 -0.72 2.37
C ASP A 87 8.27 0.65 2.49
N LEU A 88 7.69 0.92 3.67
CA LEU A 88 7.14 2.22 4.03
C LEU A 88 8.05 3.02 4.98
N LEU A 89 9.27 2.56 5.26
CA LEU A 89 10.15 3.10 6.31
C LEU A 89 10.40 4.61 6.14
N HIS A 90 10.50 5.07 4.90
CA HIS A 90 10.79 6.47 4.56
C HIS A 90 9.56 7.30 4.18
N THR A 91 8.37 6.81 4.49
CA THR A 91 7.10 7.50 4.26
C THR A 91 6.61 8.22 5.53
N ASN A 92 5.52 8.97 5.40
CA ASN A 92 4.81 9.59 6.52
C ASN A 92 3.45 8.91 6.75
N VAL A 93 3.32 7.61 6.41
CA VAL A 93 2.05 6.88 6.49
C VAL A 93 1.59 6.80 7.94
N GLN A 94 0.41 7.35 8.21
CA GLN A 94 -0.22 7.36 9.54
C GLN A 94 -1.27 6.26 9.70
N GLU A 95 -1.83 5.79 8.59
CA GLU A 95 -2.94 4.84 8.57
C GLU A 95 -2.85 3.88 7.38
N LEU A 96 -3.10 2.60 7.67
CA LEU A 96 -3.38 1.56 6.68
C LEU A 96 -4.85 1.16 6.78
N GLY A 97 -5.60 1.32 5.70
CA GLY A 97 -7.03 1.02 5.65
C GLY A 97 -7.35 -0.48 5.78
N ASP A 98 -8.64 -0.77 6.00
CA ASP A 98 -9.12 -2.15 6.13
C ASP A 98 -8.68 -3.01 4.94
N TYR A 99 -8.18 -4.21 5.23
CA TYR A 99 -7.75 -5.19 4.22
C TYR A 99 -6.68 -4.67 3.25
N ALA A 100 -5.94 -3.60 3.57
CA ALA A 100 -5.05 -2.94 2.61
C ALA A 100 -4.03 -3.88 1.94
N PHE A 101 -3.55 -4.92 2.63
CA PHE A 101 -2.67 -5.97 2.08
C PHE A 101 -3.26 -7.38 2.24
N PHE A 102 -4.59 -7.49 2.31
CA PHE A 102 -5.27 -8.78 2.49
C PHE A 102 -4.90 -9.75 1.37
N GLY A 103 -4.56 -11.00 1.72
CA GLY A 103 -4.28 -12.03 0.74
C GLY A 103 -2.99 -11.83 -0.07
N CYS A 104 -2.08 -10.95 0.34
CA CYS A 104 -0.72 -10.88 -0.21
C CYS A 104 0.11 -12.10 0.23
N THR A 105 -0.18 -13.26 -0.33
CA THR A 105 0.36 -14.57 0.12
C THR A 105 1.88 -14.70 0.01
N SER A 106 2.53 -13.89 -0.84
CA SER A 106 3.99 -13.88 -0.99
C SER A 106 4.69 -12.83 -0.13
N LEU A 107 3.94 -11.94 0.53
CA LEU A 107 4.50 -10.88 1.35
C LEU A 107 5.23 -11.51 2.52
N ARG A 108 6.54 -11.27 2.58
CA ARG A 108 7.46 -11.84 3.58
C ARG A 108 8.17 -10.78 4.41
N GLU A 109 8.09 -9.51 4.03
CA GLU A 109 8.76 -8.42 4.73
C GLU A 109 7.91 -7.15 4.62
N MET A 110 7.71 -6.48 5.76
CA MET A 110 6.96 -5.24 5.85
C MET A 110 7.72 -4.26 6.74
N LYS A 111 8.25 -3.18 6.16
CA LYS A 111 8.85 -2.09 6.94
C LYS A 111 7.83 -0.98 7.08
N VAL A 112 7.61 -0.51 8.30
CA VAL A 112 6.64 0.55 8.60
C VAL A 112 7.35 1.81 9.09
N PRO A 113 6.79 3.01 8.85
CA PRO A 113 7.37 4.25 9.37
C PRO A 113 6.99 4.46 10.84
N ASP A 114 7.80 5.23 11.57
CA ASP A 114 7.54 5.64 12.95
C ASP A 114 6.25 6.47 13.12
N SER A 115 5.72 7.00 12.01
CA SER A 115 4.49 7.79 11.97
C SER A 115 3.21 6.96 11.94
N LEU A 116 3.30 5.64 11.74
CA LEU A 116 2.14 4.76 11.61
C LEU A 116 1.44 4.58 12.96
N GLN A 117 0.20 5.03 13.04
CA GLN A 117 -0.59 5.03 14.28
C GLN A 117 -1.81 4.12 14.22
N LYS A 118 -2.32 3.81 13.03
CA LYS A 118 -3.61 3.12 12.85
C LYS A 118 -3.54 2.02 11.81
N PHE A 119 -4.24 0.93 12.13
CA PHE A 119 -4.47 -0.20 11.26
C PHE A 119 -5.98 -0.42 11.17
N GLY A 120 -6.44 -0.61 9.95
CA GLY A 120 -7.77 -1.13 9.70
C GLY A 120 -7.89 -2.60 10.08
N GLU A 121 -9.07 -3.16 9.86
CA GLU A 121 -9.32 -4.57 10.07
C GLU A 121 -8.56 -5.42 9.06
N ARG A 122 -7.95 -6.52 9.51
CA ARG A 122 -7.41 -7.59 8.64
C ARG A 122 -6.44 -7.11 7.56
N VAL A 123 -5.69 -6.02 7.79
CA VAL A 123 -4.67 -5.48 6.87
C VAL A 123 -3.74 -6.55 6.31
N PHE A 124 -3.32 -7.52 7.11
CA PHE A 124 -2.40 -8.60 6.70
C PHE A 124 -3.02 -10.00 6.80
N ALA A 125 -4.36 -10.11 6.90
CA ALA A 125 -4.96 -11.43 6.95
C ALA A 125 -4.72 -12.17 5.62
N ASN A 126 -4.48 -13.48 5.71
CA ASN A 126 -4.06 -14.35 4.59
C ASN A 126 -2.69 -14.00 3.97
N CYS A 127 -1.84 -13.21 4.63
CA CYS A 127 -0.42 -13.08 4.27
C CYS A 127 0.39 -14.26 4.83
N SER A 128 0.26 -15.43 4.20
CA SER A 128 0.78 -16.70 4.72
C SER A 128 2.31 -16.78 4.93
N LYS A 129 3.08 -15.89 4.30
CA LYS A 129 4.54 -15.83 4.43
C LYS A 129 5.03 -14.74 5.38
N LEU A 130 4.15 -13.84 5.82
CA LEU A 130 4.50 -12.75 6.70
C LEU A 130 4.38 -13.24 8.14
N VAL A 131 5.51 -13.42 8.83
CA VAL A 131 5.48 -13.73 10.25
C VAL A 131 5.70 -12.45 11.08
N PRO A 132 5.26 -12.41 12.35
CA PRO A 132 5.39 -11.21 13.18
C PRO A 132 6.82 -10.65 13.31
N SER A 133 7.85 -11.50 13.18
CA SER A 133 9.26 -11.07 13.22
C SER A 133 9.74 -10.34 11.96
N ASP A 134 9.00 -10.45 10.86
CA ASP A 134 9.37 -9.85 9.57
C ASP A 134 8.82 -8.43 9.41
N ILE A 135 8.08 -7.96 10.40
CA ILE A 135 7.63 -6.58 10.46
C ILE A 135 8.67 -5.81 11.26
N ASP A 136 9.54 -5.07 10.56
CA ASP A 136 10.53 -4.21 11.21
C ASP A 136 9.83 -2.94 11.72
N ILE A 137 9.88 -2.79 13.03
CA ILE A 137 9.17 -1.76 13.78
C ILE A 137 10.19 -0.95 14.60
N SER A 138 10.69 0.16 14.05
CA SER A 138 11.48 1.16 14.77
C SER A 138 10.61 2.08 15.65
N TRP A 139 9.96 1.57 16.69
CA TRP A 139 8.94 2.34 17.41
C TRP A 139 9.49 3.19 18.55
N GLY A 140 8.90 4.40 18.70
CA GLY A 140 8.84 5.15 19.95
C GLY A 140 7.53 4.88 20.71
N ASN A 141 7.65 4.47 21.99
CA ASN A 141 6.69 4.44 23.11
C ASN A 141 5.19 4.05 22.99
N ASP A 142 4.60 3.65 21.85
CA ASP A 142 3.25 3.04 21.86
C ASP A 142 3.07 1.88 20.86
N ALA A 143 4.03 0.95 20.85
CA ALA A 143 3.99 -0.25 20.01
C ALA A 143 2.94 -1.29 20.44
N SER A 144 2.17 -1.06 21.50
CA SER A 144 1.31 -2.08 22.11
C SER A 144 0.15 -2.49 21.21
N ALA A 145 -0.50 -1.52 20.54
CA ALA A 145 -1.61 -1.79 19.62
C ALA A 145 -1.14 -2.55 18.37
N VAL A 146 0.05 -2.22 17.87
CA VAL A 146 0.63 -2.87 16.70
C VAL A 146 1.13 -4.25 17.02
N VAL A 147 1.84 -4.43 18.13
CA VAL A 147 2.25 -5.75 18.59
C VAL A 147 1.03 -6.63 18.88
N ALA A 148 -0.06 -6.08 19.43
CA ALA A 148 -1.32 -6.82 19.61
C ALA A 148 -1.94 -7.21 18.26
N TYR A 149 -1.95 -6.30 17.29
CA TYR A 149 -2.38 -6.57 15.93
C TYR A 149 -1.52 -7.65 15.26
N LEU A 150 -0.18 -7.60 15.40
CA LEU A 150 0.76 -8.61 14.89
C LEU A 150 0.54 -10.00 15.50
N ARG A 151 0.13 -10.06 16.77
CA ARG A 151 -0.25 -11.32 17.43
C ARG A 151 -1.59 -11.86 16.94
N SER A 152 -2.46 -11.01 16.40
CA SER A 152 -3.78 -11.41 15.87
C SER A 152 -3.73 -11.95 14.44
N ILE A 153 -2.57 -11.88 13.78
CA ILE A 153 -2.38 -12.41 12.42
C ILE A 153 -2.06 -13.93 12.41
N GLN A 154 -1.98 -14.58 13.58
CA GLN A 154 -1.91 -16.04 13.75
C GLN A 154 -3.32 -16.65 13.85
#